data_AF-A0A2V2D791-F1
#
_entry.id   AF-A0A2V2D791-F1
#
_cell.length_a   1.000
_cell.length_b   1.000
_cell.length_c   1.000
_cell.angle_alpha   90.00
_cell.angle_beta   90.00
_cell.angle_gamma   90.00
#
_symmetry.space_group_name_H-M   'P 1'
#
loop_
_entity.id
_entity.type
_entity.pdbx_description
1 polymer ?
#
loop_
_entity_poly.entity_id
_entity_poly.type
_entity_poly.pdbx_seq_one_letter_code
_entity_poly.pdbx_strand_id
1 'polypeptide(L)'
;MRKKITICILYITSLVFLLSGCGGIRNFQLQYDVDSGEAYYTDSKNGTVYFRIDKRGYVPASVGKEYAKITDENGSTIKLYNIPEADPTRFLTSSNDGKQTLYSSVSMPSIFDWESYDGIEFSVFYSDESDTYFSKNNSTDIISAIADALENGSAAVLPGHDCETYYLKFSFGEEYTGIYYVIGCIFDKEEYISYIYDRDEKKTVCVGELLNGYLPYSTVINTAQKES
;
A
#
# COMPACT_ATOMS: atom_id res chain seq x y z
N MET A 1 22.62 -21.37 6.52
CA MET A 1 23.46 -20.18 6.83
C MET A 1 23.16 -19.09 5.80
N ARG A 2 22.22 -18.19 6.10
CA ARG A 2 21.87 -17.05 5.24
C ARG A 2 22.82 -15.88 5.56
N LYS A 3 23.59 -15.42 4.58
CA LYS A 3 24.41 -14.20 4.69
C LYS A 3 23.48 -12.99 4.65
N LYS A 4 23.47 -12.18 5.71
CA LYS A 4 22.90 -10.83 5.69
C LYS A 4 23.79 -9.96 4.81
N ILE A 5 23.29 -9.56 3.64
CA ILE A 5 23.96 -8.54 2.83
C ILE A 5 23.57 -7.19 3.45
N THR A 6 24.53 -6.58 4.14
CA THR A 6 24.42 -5.18 4.56
C THR A 6 24.85 -4.34 3.37
N ILE A 7 23.90 -3.72 2.68
CA ILE A 7 24.19 -2.81 1.57
C ILE A 7 24.59 -1.46 2.19
N CYS A 8 25.89 -1.18 2.22
CA CYS A 8 26.40 0.16 2.47
C CYS A 8 26.43 0.91 1.14
N ILE A 9 25.43 1.76 0.88
CA ILE A 9 25.40 2.64 -0.29
C ILE A 9 26.39 3.78 -0.07
N LEU A 10 27.50 3.78 -0.83
CA LEU A 10 28.44 4.90 -0.90
C LEU A 10 27.95 5.87 -1.99
N TYR A 11 27.39 7.01 -1.58
CA TYR A 11 27.00 8.07 -2.51
C TYR A 11 28.23 8.90 -2.95
N ILE A 12 28.52 8.91 -4.25
CA ILE A 12 29.41 9.91 -4.86
C ILE A 12 28.55 11.11 -5.25
N THR A 13 28.56 12.16 -4.44
CA THR A 13 27.82 13.40 -4.70
C THR A 13 28.58 14.29 -5.68
N SER A 14 28.06 14.45 -6.89
CA SER A 14 28.41 15.61 -7.73
C SER A 14 27.50 16.78 -7.33
N LEU A 15 28.08 17.72 -6.57
CA LEU A 15 27.37 18.82 -5.92
C LEU A 15 27.18 19.98 -6.91
N VAL A 16 25.96 20.15 -7.43
CA VAL A 16 25.55 21.38 -8.12
C VAL A 16 24.62 22.17 -7.21
N PHE A 17 25.14 23.24 -6.61
CA PHE A 17 24.35 24.19 -5.82
C PHE A 17 23.41 25.00 -6.72
N LEU A 18 22.11 24.96 -6.46
CA LEU A 18 21.19 26.01 -6.90
C LEU A 18 20.26 26.49 -5.77
N LEU A 19 20.46 27.78 -5.51
CA LEU A 19 19.71 28.79 -4.76
C LEU A 19 18.29 28.46 -4.29
N SER A 20 18.08 28.74 -3.00
CA SER A 20 16.83 28.74 -2.25
C SER A 20 15.79 29.72 -2.81
N GLY A 21 14.76 29.18 -3.45
CA GLY A 21 13.48 29.85 -3.70
C GLY A 21 12.38 29.33 -2.77
N CYS A 22 11.67 30.24 -2.12
CA CYS A 22 10.46 29.98 -1.37
C CYS A 22 9.29 29.83 -2.36
N GLY A 23 8.54 28.72 -2.31
CA GLY A 23 7.24 28.55 -2.98
C GLY A 23 7.23 28.06 -4.44
N GLY A 24 8.34 27.61 -5.01
CA GLY A 24 8.37 27.02 -6.37
C GLY A 24 8.08 25.52 -6.39
N ILE A 25 7.46 25.04 -7.48
CA ILE A 25 7.36 23.60 -7.80
C ILE A 25 8.77 23.01 -7.79
N ARG A 26 8.96 21.90 -7.09
CA ARG A 26 10.26 21.24 -6.99
C ARG A 26 10.59 20.47 -8.28
N ASN A 27 11.86 20.48 -8.65
CA ASN A 27 12.39 19.68 -9.75
C ASN A 27 13.27 18.57 -9.20
N PHE A 28 13.11 17.38 -9.75
CA PHE A 28 13.87 16.20 -9.35
C PHE A 28 14.73 15.75 -10.52
N GLN A 29 15.88 15.17 -10.19
CA GLN A 29 16.80 14.59 -11.17
C GLN A 29 16.60 13.07 -11.19
N LEU A 30 16.26 12.54 -12.37
CA LEU A 30 16.24 11.10 -12.63
C LEU A 30 17.68 10.57 -12.67
N GLN A 31 17.93 9.51 -11.92
CA GLN A 31 19.18 8.78 -11.86
C GLN A 31 18.86 7.28 -11.79
N TYR A 32 19.88 6.44 -11.96
CA TYR A 32 19.74 4.98 -11.94
C TYR A 32 20.72 4.39 -10.95
N ASP A 33 20.26 3.40 -10.20
CA ASP A 33 21.15 2.60 -9.37
C ASP A 33 22.06 1.75 -10.27
N VAL A 34 23.36 1.75 -9.97
CA VAL A 34 24.37 1.11 -10.84
C VAL A 34 24.27 -0.41 -10.79
N ASP A 35 23.80 -0.96 -9.67
CA ASP A 35 23.75 -2.40 -9.43
C ASP A 35 22.39 -2.99 -9.83
N SER A 36 21.28 -2.36 -9.43
CA SER A 36 19.93 -2.84 -9.74
C SER A 36 19.39 -2.33 -11.07
N GLY A 37 19.92 -1.21 -11.58
CA GLY A 37 19.38 -0.52 -12.74
C GLY A 37 18.06 0.23 -12.46
N GLU A 38 17.62 0.29 -11.20
CA GLU A 38 16.35 0.91 -10.84
C GLU A 38 16.44 2.43 -10.90
N ALA A 39 15.42 3.04 -11.49
CA ALA A 39 15.26 4.48 -11.54
C ALA A 39 14.93 5.06 -10.16
N TYR A 40 15.64 6.13 -9.78
CA TYR A 40 15.33 6.94 -8.61
C TYR A 40 15.39 8.43 -8.92
N TYR A 41 14.72 9.21 -8.08
CA TYR A 41 14.54 10.64 -8.27
C TYR A 41 15.12 11.39 -7.08
N THR A 42 16.08 12.28 -7.33
CA THR A 42 16.69 13.08 -6.27
C THR A 42 16.11 14.49 -6.29
N ASP A 43 15.53 14.93 -5.17
CA ASP A 43 15.12 16.32 -4.98
C ASP A 43 16.35 17.23 -4.97
N SER A 44 16.44 18.11 -5.97
CA SER A 44 17.62 18.98 -6.15
C SER A 44 17.81 20.00 -5.03
N LYS A 45 16.80 20.24 -4.18
CA LYS A 45 16.84 21.23 -3.11
C LYS A 45 17.42 20.70 -1.81
N ASN A 46 17.13 19.45 -1.45
CA ASN A 46 17.55 18.84 -0.18
C ASN A 46 18.30 17.51 -0.32
N GLY A 47 18.43 16.98 -1.54
CA GLY A 47 19.11 15.72 -1.80
C GLY A 47 18.32 14.47 -1.42
N THR A 48 17.04 14.60 -1.05
CA THR A 48 16.22 13.42 -0.72
C THR A 48 16.01 12.56 -1.97
N VAL A 49 16.26 11.27 -1.84
CA VAL A 49 16.09 10.26 -2.90
C VAL A 49 14.72 9.60 -2.77
N TYR A 50 14.01 9.44 -3.88
CA TYR A 50 12.72 8.77 -3.95
C TYR A 50 12.75 7.65 -4.97
N PHE A 51 12.12 6.55 -4.60
CA PHE A 51 11.91 5.39 -5.46
C PHE A 51 10.45 5.30 -5.83
N ARG A 52 10.18 4.86 -7.06
CA ARG A 52 8.84 4.44 -7.46
C ARG A 52 8.50 3.16 -6.70
N ILE A 53 7.33 3.11 -6.09
CA ILE A 53 6.82 1.91 -5.44
C ILE A 53 6.01 1.12 -6.47
N ASP A 54 6.56 0.01 -6.93
CA ASP A 54 5.90 -0.87 -7.91
C ASP A 54 4.87 -1.83 -7.28
N LYS A 55 4.78 -1.83 -5.95
CA LYS A 55 3.72 -2.48 -5.18
C LYS A 55 2.40 -1.72 -5.39
N ARG A 56 1.48 -2.35 -6.11
CA ARG A 56 0.11 -1.95 -6.44
C ARG A 56 -0.86 -2.04 -5.25
N GLY A 57 -0.48 -2.73 -4.17
CA GLY A 57 -1.27 -2.76 -2.94
C GLY A 57 -1.28 -1.43 -2.21
N TYR A 58 -0.22 -0.63 -2.33
CA TYR A 58 -0.12 0.68 -1.68
C TYR A 58 -0.88 1.76 -2.43
N VAL A 59 -1.75 2.48 -1.71
CA VAL A 59 -2.52 3.60 -2.24
C VAL A 59 -2.49 4.80 -1.27
N PRO A 60 -2.40 6.04 -1.77
CA PRO A 60 -2.61 7.21 -0.93
C PRO A 60 -4.08 7.33 -0.52
N ALA A 61 -4.32 7.83 0.69
CA ALA A 61 -5.66 8.12 1.21
C ALA A 61 -6.40 9.14 0.32
N SER A 62 -5.66 10.13 -0.20
CA SER A 62 -6.15 11.11 -1.15
C SER A 62 -4.99 11.77 -1.90
N VAL A 63 -5.29 12.47 -2.98
CA VAL A 63 -4.31 13.24 -3.76
C VAL A 63 -4.47 14.71 -3.43
N GLY A 64 -3.39 15.35 -2.98
CA GLY A 64 -3.38 16.76 -2.62
C GLY A 64 -2.94 17.67 -3.78
N LYS A 65 -2.19 18.72 -3.44
CA LYS A 65 -1.70 19.74 -4.38
C LYS A 65 -0.42 19.28 -5.06
N GLU A 66 -0.20 19.79 -6.27
CA GLU A 66 1.06 19.60 -7.01
C GLU A 66 2.24 20.08 -6.15
N TYR A 67 3.23 19.23 -6.00
CA TYR A 67 4.40 19.44 -5.14
C TYR A 67 5.69 19.51 -5.97
N ALA A 68 5.80 18.63 -6.98
CA ALA A 68 6.99 18.50 -7.79
C ALA A 68 6.69 18.05 -9.21
N LYS A 69 7.70 18.14 -10.08
CA LYS A 69 7.71 17.50 -11.40
C LYS A 69 8.96 16.64 -11.54
N ILE A 70 8.78 15.50 -12.17
CA ILE A 70 9.84 14.58 -12.55
C ILE A 70 9.77 14.34 -14.05
N THR A 71 10.90 13.95 -14.63
CA THR A 71 10.95 13.45 -16.00
C THR A 71 11.15 11.95 -15.92
N ASP A 72 10.27 11.17 -16.54
CA ASP A 72 10.40 9.71 -16.58
C ASP A 72 11.47 9.26 -17.57
N GLU A 73 11.68 7.95 -17.64
CA GLU A 73 12.65 7.30 -18.53
C GLU A 73 12.38 7.58 -20.02
N ASN A 74 11.14 7.91 -20.37
CA ASN A 74 10.71 8.24 -21.73
C ASN A 74 10.82 9.74 -22.04
N GLY A 75 11.33 10.55 -21.13
CA GLY A 75 11.41 12.00 -21.28
C GLY A 75 10.08 12.73 -21.02
N SER A 76 9.05 12.04 -20.54
CA SER A 76 7.74 12.63 -20.25
C SER A 76 7.74 13.29 -18.87
N THR A 77 7.14 14.48 -18.79
CA THR A 77 6.98 15.17 -17.50
C THR A 77 5.82 14.57 -16.72
N ILE A 78 6.12 14.02 -15.55
CA ILE A 78 5.12 13.53 -14.58
C ILE A 78 5.01 14.56 -13.45
N LYS A 79 3.76 14.87 -13.08
CA LYS A 79 3.46 15.69 -11.90
C LYS A 79 3.37 14.81 -10.66
N LEU A 80 4.05 15.24 -9.61
CA LEU A 80 3.94 14.67 -8.27
C LEU A 80 3.11 15.59 -7.38
N TYR A 81 2.26 14.98 -6.58
CA TYR A 81 1.36 15.62 -5.65
C TYR A 81 1.73 15.19 -4.23
N ASN A 82 1.49 16.06 -3.26
CA ASN A 82 1.54 15.64 -1.87
C ASN A 82 0.34 14.72 -1.56
N ILE A 83 0.53 13.87 -0.56
CA ILE A 83 -0.53 13.04 0.01
C ILE A 83 -0.93 13.75 1.31
N PRO A 84 -2.21 14.14 1.49
CA PRO A 84 -2.65 14.74 2.75
C PRO A 84 -2.29 13.85 3.94
N GLU A 85 -1.86 14.49 5.04
CA GLU A 85 -1.41 13.84 6.29
C GLU A 85 -0.07 13.08 6.20
N ALA A 86 0.47 12.85 5.00
CA ALA A 86 1.81 12.33 4.82
C ALA A 86 2.85 13.47 4.75
N ASP A 87 4.07 13.20 5.21
CA ASP A 87 5.20 14.09 4.98
C ASP A 87 5.62 14.06 3.49
N PRO A 88 5.54 15.18 2.76
CA PRO A 88 5.92 15.23 1.34
C PRO A 88 7.44 15.13 1.11
N THR A 89 8.25 15.13 2.17
CA THR A 89 9.68 14.74 2.10
C THR A 89 9.88 13.22 2.14
N ARG A 90 8.81 12.48 2.45
CA ARG A 90 8.79 11.03 2.56
C ARG A 90 8.01 10.38 1.43
N PHE A 91 6.82 10.90 1.17
CA PHE A 91 5.89 10.28 0.24
C PHE A 91 5.28 11.29 -0.72
N LEU A 92 5.20 10.88 -1.98
CA LEU A 92 4.56 11.63 -3.04
C LEU A 92 3.75 10.68 -3.91
N THR A 93 2.76 11.20 -4.63
CA THR A 93 1.99 10.39 -5.58
C THR A 93 1.87 11.07 -6.92
N SER A 94 1.84 10.30 -8.00
CA SER A 94 1.35 10.76 -9.30
C SER A 94 0.00 10.13 -9.59
N SER A 95 -0.85 10.85 -10.31
CA SER A 95 -2.08 10.30 -10.88
C SER A 95 -2.07 10.46 -12.40
N ASN A 96 -2.23 9.35 -13.11
CA ASN A 96 -2.39 9.34 -14.55
C ASN A 96 -3.53 8.39 -14.93
N ASP A 97 -4.51 8.85 -15.70
CA ASP A 97 -5.70 8.09 -16.10
C ASP A 97 -6.41 7.37 -14.93
N GLY A 98 -6.50 8.05 -13.77
CA GLY A 98 -7.11 7.49 -12.56
C GLY A 98 -6.25 6.45 -11.82
N LYS A 99 -5.10 6.06 -12.37
CA LYS A 99 -4.13 5.18 -11.69
C LYS A 99 -3.18 6.02 -10.87
N GLN A 100 -3.09 5.69 -9.58
CA GLN A 100 -2.15 6.31 -8.66
C GLN A 100 -0.85 5.50 -8.64
N THR A 101 0.27 6.20 -8.55
CA THR A 101 1.59 5.60 -8.34
C THR A 101 2.23 6.30 -7.15
N LEU A 102 2.74 5.51 -6.21
CA LEU A 102 3.38 6.02 -5.00
C LEU A 102 4.89 6.13 -5.23
N TYR A 103 5.48 7.19 -4.69
CA TYR A 103 6.91 7.41 -4.63
C TYR A 103 7.29 7.60 -3.17
N SER A 104 8.35 6.93 -2.73
CA SER A 104 8.78 6.94 -1.33
C SER A 104 10.28 7.16 -1.21
N SER A 105 10.70 7.95 -0.22
CA SER A 105 12.11 8.05 0.20
C SER A 105 12.48 7.09 1.32
N VAL A 106 11.51 6.30 1.80
CA VAL A 106 11.70 5.26 2.81
C VAL A 106 11.21 3.91 2.29
N SER A 107 11.71 2.82 2.87
CA SER A 107 11.22 1.48 2.53
C SER A 107 9.75 1.32 2.92
N MET A 108 8.96 0.73 2.03
CA MET A 108 7.56 0.41 2.32
C MET A 108 7.46 -0.92 3.07
N PRO A 109 6.51 -1.06 4.02
CA PRO A 109 6.30 -2.31 4.74
C PRO A 109 6.13 -3.50 3.80
N SER A 110 6.72 -4.63 4.17
CA SER A 110 6.47 -5.91 3.52
C SER A 110 5.29 -6.58 4.21
N ILE A 111 4.44 -7.26 3.46
CA ILE A 111 3.33 -8.04 4.04
C ILE A 111 3.82 -9.07 5.05
N PHE A 112 4.98 -9.65 4.80
CA PHE A 112 5.62 -10.66 5.67
C PHE A 112 6.19 -10.08 6.97
N ASP A 113 6.28 -8.75 7.09
CA ASP A 113 6.81 -8.08 8.28
C ASP A 113 5.72 -7.34 9.06
N TRP A 114 4.44 -7.41 8.63
CA TRP A 114 3.33 -6.64 9.19
C TRP A 114 3.17 -6.77 10.70
N GLU A 115 3.37 -7.96 11.25
CA GLU A 115 3.28 -8.23 12.69
C GLU A 115 4.30 -7.48 13.54
N SER A 116 5.38 -7.01 12.91
CA SER A 116 6.46 -6.27 13.59
C SER A 116 6.24 -4.75 13.61
N TYR A 117 5.22 -4.24 12.91
CA TYR A 117 4.93 -2.80 12.86
C TYR A 117 4.08 -2.37 14.05
N ASP A 118 4.61 -1.41 14.81
CA ASP A 118 3.87 -0.79 15.90
C ASP A 118 2.68 0.01 15.34
N GLY A 119 1.52 -0.13 15.98
CA GLY A 119 0.29 0.55 15.55
C GLY A 119 -0.32 0.04 14.24
N ILE A 120 0.04 -1.15 13.76
CA ILE A 120 -0.64 -1.74 12.60
C ILE A 120 -2.10 -2.06 12.92
N GLU A 121 -3.00 -1.61 12.04
CA GLU A 121 -4.42 -1.96 12.09
C GLU A 121 -4.99 -2.04 10.68
N PHE A 122 -6.04 -2.85 10.52
CA PHE A 122 -6.86 -2.83 9.32
C PHE A 122 -8.27 -2.36 9.63
N SER A 123 -8.84 -1.63 8.67
CA SER A 123 -10.24 -1.23 8.67
C SER A 123 -10.96 -1.86 7.48
N VAL A 124 -12.21 -2.26 7.69
CA VAL A 124 -13.07 -2.89 6.70
C VAL A 124 -13.99 -1.84 6.10
N PHE A 125 -13.98 -1.75 4.78
CA PHE A 125 -14.81 -0.84 4.00
C PHE A 125 -15.63 -1.60 2.96
N TYR A 126 -16.83 -1.11 2.65
CA TYR A 126 -17.55 -1.61 1.48
C TYR A 126 -16.80 -1.23 0.20
N SER A 127 -16.72 -2.14 -0.76
CA SER A 127 -16.09 -1.89 -2.06
C SER A 127 -17.07 -1.24 -3.04
N ASP A 128 -17.60 -0.08 -2.67
CA ASP A 128 -18.38 0.79 -3.54
C ASP A 128 -17.89 2.24 -3.41
N GLU A 129 -18.55 3.15 -4.13
CA GLU A 129 -18.23 4.58 -4.07
C GLU A 129 -18.55 5.23 -2.72
N SER A 130 -19.24 4.53 -1.81
CA SER A 130 -19.62 5.08 -0.50
C SER A 130 -18.46 5.06 0.50
N ASP A 131 -17.43 4.24 0.29
CA ASP A 131 -16.33 4.02 1.23
C ASP A 131 -16.88 3.80 2.67
N THR A 132 -18.00 3.08 2.80
CA THR A 132 -18.67 2.88 4.09
C THR A 132 -17.78 2.06 5.01
N TYR A 133 -17.42 2.65 6.16
CA TYR A 133 -16.65 2.00 7.22
C TYR A 133 -17.54 1.06 8.05
N PHE A 134 -17.04 -0.15 8.33
CA PHE A 134 -17.74 -1.14 9.16
C PHE A 134 -17.05 -1.43 10.48
N SER A 135 -15.78 -1.82 10.40
CA SER A 135 -15.06 -2.34 11.55
C SER A 135 -13.59 -2.03 11.42
N LYS A 136 -12.89 -2.14 12.54
CA LYS A 136 -11.43 -2.08 12.61
C LYS A 136 -10.91 -3.17 13.50
N ASN A 137 -9.68 -3.58 13.24
CA ASN A 137 -8.98 -4.61 14.01
C ASN A 137 -7.48 -4.31 14.03
N ASN A 138 -6.89 -4.44 15.22
CA ASN A 138 -5.46 -4.25 15.48
C ASN A 138 -4.81 -5.50 16.10
N SER A 139 -5.45 -6.67 15.95
CA SER A 139 -4.95 -7.94 16.44
C SER A 139 -3.84 -8.42 15.53
N THR A 140 -2.60 -8.36 16.02
CA THR A 140 -1.42 -8.84 15.29
C THR A 140 -1.59 -10.28 14.83
N ASP A 141 -2.16 -11.16 15.65
CA ASP A 141 -2.37 -12.58 15.29
C ASP A 141 -3.24 -12.76 14.03
N ILE A 142 -4.31 -11.95 13.88
CA ILE A 142 -5.20 -12.01 12.71
C ILE A 142 -4.49 -11.42 11.49
N ILE A 143 -3.75 -10.33 11.67
CA ILE A 143 -2.97 -9.69 10.62
C ILE A 143 -1.87 -10.63 10.10
N SER A 144 -1.14 -11.30 11.00
CA SER A 144 -0.16 -12.33 10.66
C SER A 144 -0.80 -13.49 9.90
N ALA A 145 -1.97 -13.94 10.33
CA ALA A 145 -2.69 -15.02 9.63
C ALA A 145 -3.14 -14.61 8.21
N ILE A 146 -3.53 -13.35 8.00
CA ILE A 146 -3.83 -12.82 6.66
C ILE A 146 -2.57 -12.82 5.78
N ALA A 147 -1.45 -12.33 6.33
CA ALA A 147 -0.18 -12.29 5.63
C ALA A 147 0.31 -13.71 5.25
N ASP A 148 0.26 -14.64 6.20
CA ASP A 148 0.62 -16.04 5.98
C ASP A 148 -0.28 -16.71 4.94
N ALA A 149 -1.59 -16.45 4.97
CA ALA A 149 -2.51 -16.98 3.96
C ALA A 149 -2.15 -16.51 2.55
N LEU A 150 -1.76 -15.24 2.37
CA LEU A 150 -1.34 -14.71 1.08
C LEU A 150 -0.03 -15.34 0.60
N GLU A 151 0.95 -15.51 1.48
CA GLU A 151 2.23 -16.16 1.19
C GLU A 151 2.05 -17.64 0.84
N ASN A 152 1.50 -18.39 1.79
CA ASN A 152 1.59 -19.84 1.88
C ASN A 152 0.29 -20.55 1.51
N GLY A 153 -0.84 -19.84 1.49
CA GLY A 153 -2.14 -20.39 1.13
C GLY A 153 -2.19 -20.89 -0.31
N SER A 154 -3.01 -21.92 -0.57
CA SER A 154 -3.22 -22.39 -1.93
C SER A 154 -4.14 -21.44 -2.70
N ALA A 155 -3.85 -21.23 -3.99
CA ALA A 155 -4.68 -20.38 -4.83
C ALA A 155 -6.11 -20.95 -4.90
N ALA A 156 -7.09 -20.08 -4.64
CA ALA A 156 -8.51 -20.38 -4.72
C ALA A 156 -9.11 -19.77 -5.98
N VAL A 157 -10.18 -20.39 -6.48
CA VAL A 157 -11.00 -19.80 -7.54
C VAL A 157 -11.93 -18.77 -6.90
N LEU A 158 -12.10 -17.64 -7.59
CA LEU A 158 -13.05 -16.62 -7.14
C LEU A 158 -14.49 -17.15 -7.23
N PRO A 159 -15.32 -16.87 -6.21
CA PRO A 159 -16.72 -17.27 -6.22
C PRO A 159 -17.54 -16.50 -7.28
N GLY A 160 -18.74 -17.02 -7.59
CA GLY A 160 -19.62 -16.56 -8.67
C GLY A 160 -20.41 -15.27 -8.37
N HIS A 161 -21.41 -14.98 -9.22
CA HIS A 161 -22.02 -13.65 -9.38
C HIS A 161 -22.74 -13.02 -8.17
N ASP A 162 -22.94 -13.72 -7.06
CA ASP A 162 -23.75 -13.26 -5.91
C ASP A 162 -22.92 -12.90 -4.67
N CYS A 163 -21.64 -12.55 -4.86
CA CYS A 163 -20.73 -12.21 -3.78
C CYS A 163 -20.77 -10.72 -3.40
N GLU A 164 -20.43 -10.44 -2.15
CA GLU A 164 -20.16 -9.08 -1.70
C GLU A 164 -18.68 -8.78 -1.64
N THR A 165 -18.32 -7.54 -1.94
CA THR A 165 -16.94 -7.10 -2.01
C THR A 165 -16.63 -6.02 -0.97
N TYR A 166 -15.46 -6.14 -0.36
CA TYR A 166 -14.94 -5.26 0.68
C TYR A 166 -13.49 -4.91 0.40
N TYR A 167 -13.02 -3.85 1.05
CA TYR A 167 -11.61 -3.52 1.14
C TYR A 167 -11.13 -3.63 2.59
N LEU A 168 -10.03 -4.34 2.78
CA LEU A 168 -9.23 -4.26 4.00
C LEU A 168 -8.14 -3.22 3.76
N LYS A 169 -8.27 -2.06 4.41
CA LYS A 169 -7.27 -0.98 4.35
C LYS A 169 -6.38 -1.08 5.59
N PHE A 170 -5.13 -1.45 5.40
CA PHE A 170 -4.11 -1.54 6.45
C PHE A 170 -3.37 -0.21 6.59
N SER A 171 -3.21 0.24 7.82
CA SER A 171 -2.41 1.40 8.21
C SER A 171 -1.26 0.95 9.11
N PHE A 172 -0.14 1.69 9.09
CA PHE A 172 1.13 1.30 9.73
C PHE A 172 1.62 2.37 10.71
N GLY A 173 0.70 2.90 11.52
CA GLY A 173 1.01 3.95 12.51
C GLY A 173 1.44 5.28 11.88
N GLU A 174 2.07 6.13 12.70
CA GLU A 174 2.41 7.52 12.34
C GLU A 174 3.38 7.59 11.15
N GLU A 175 4.25 6.59 11.01
CA GLU A 175 5.31 6.57 10.01
C GLU A 175 4.76 6.63 8.57
N TYR A 176 3.61 6.01 8.32
CA TYR A 176 2.99 5.87 6.99
C TYR A 176 1.61 6.52 6.93
N THR A 177 1.37 7.54 7.76
CA THR A 177 0.09 8.27 7.78
C THR A 177 -0.29 8.75 6.36
N GLY A 178 -1.57 8.60 6.01
CA GLY A 178 -2.09 8.95 4.70
C GLY A 178 -1.80 7.92 3.60
N ILE A 179 -1.17 6.78 3.92
CA ILE A 179 -0.93 5.68 2.99
C ILE A 179 -1.53 4.40 3.55
N TYR A 180 -2.27 3.69 2.70
CA TYR A 180 -2.85 2.40 3.04
C TYR A 180 -2.28 1.29 2.16
N TYR A 181 -2.20 0.08 2.71
CA TYR A 181 -2.14 -1.12 1.89
C TYR A 181 -3.54 -1.71 1.76
N VAL A 182 -3.99 -1.99 0.54
CA VAL A 182 -5.38 -2.39 0.29
C VAL A 182 -5.47 -3.80 -0.29
N ILE A 183 -6.07 -4.69 0.49
CA ILE A 183 -6.45 -6.04 0.08
C ILE A 183 -7.94 -6.03 -0.28
N GLY A 184 -8.27 -6.64 -1.43
CA GLY A 184 -9.66 -6.92 -1.79
C GLY A 184 -10.15 -8.13 -1.00
N CYS A 185 -11.37 -8.06 -0.49
CA CYS A 185 -12.04 -9.17 0.20
C CYS A 185 -13.38 -9.44 -0.47
N ILE A 186 -13.71 -10.71 -0.63
CA ILE A 186 -14.92 -11.18 -1.29
C ILE A 186 -15.58 -12.20 -0.37
N PHE A 187 -16.84 -11.96 -0.05
CA PHE A 187 -17.63 -12.84 0.77
C PHE A 187 -18.65 -13.59 -0.09
N ASP A 188 -18.51 -14.91 -0.15
CA ASP A 188 -19.48 -15.80 -0.75
C ASP A 188 -20.60 -16.07 0.25
N LYS A 189 -21.82 -15.65 -0.09
CA LYS A 189 -23.00 -15.79 0.77
C LYS A 189 -23.61 -17.18 0.75
N GLU A 190 -23.38 -17.96 -0.29
CA GLU A 190 -23.93 -19.31 -0.40
C GLU A 190 -23.12 -20.26 0.47
N GLU A 191 -21.81 -20.21 0.32
CA GLU A 191 -20.87 -21.08 1.05
C GLU A 191 -20.45 -20.50 2.41
N TYR A 192 -20.75 -19.23 2.67
CA TYR A 192 -20.32 -18.48 3.87
C TYR A 192 -18.79 -18.45 4.04
N ILE A 193 -18.06 -18.28 2.93
CA ILE A 193 -16.60 -18.29 2.88
C ILE A 193 -16.08 -16.91 2.46
N SER A 194 -15.04 -16.45 3.16
CA SER A 194 -14.30 -15.24 2.78
C SER A 194 -13.07 -15.58 1.96
N TYR A 195 -12.86 -14.81 0.90
CA TYR A 195 -11.69 -14.86 0.03
C TYR A 195 -11.01 -13.50 0.06
N ILE A 196 -9.68 -13.49 0.03
CA ILE A 196 -8.92 -12.26 -0.14
C ILE A 196 -8.10 -12.31 -1.42
N TYR A 197 -7.90 -11.14 -2.01
CA TYR A 197 -7.12 -10.93 -3.20
C TYR A 197 -6.16 -9.77 -2.97
N ASP A 198 -4.87 -10.10 -3.02
CA ASP A 198 -3.82 -9.10 -3.03
C ASP A 198 -3.41 -8.75 -4.47
N ARG A 199 -3.29 -7.45 -4.75
CA ARG A 199 -2.98 -6.93 -6.09
C ARG A 199 -1.52 -7.15 -6.47
N ASP A 200 -0.64 -7.30 -5.50
CA ASP A 200 0.79 -7.53 -5.73
C ASP A 200 1.07 -8.99 -6.02
N GLU A 201 0.57 -9.89 -5.16
CA GLU A 201 0.68 -11.33 -5.39
C GLU A 201 -0.20 -11.84 -6.55
N LYS A 202 -1.21 -11.06 -6.97
CA LYS A 202 -2.21 -11.42 -7.99
C LYS A 202 -2.83 -12.79 -7.76
N LYS A 203 -3.03 -13.11 -6.49
CA LYS A 203 -3.46 -14.42 -6.01
C LYS A 203 -4.67 -14.25 -5.12
N THR A 204 -5.67 -15.08 -5.37
CA THR A 204 -6.82 -15.21 -4.49
C THR A 204 -6.58 -16.37 -3.55
N VAL A 205 -6.82 -16.17 -2.26
CA VAL A 205 -6.75 -17.22 -1.25
C VAL A 205 -8.03 -17.25 -0.43
N CYS A 206 -8.46 -18.46 -0.08
CA CYS A 206 -9.55 -18.65 0.87
C CYS A 206 -9.01 -18.36 2.28
N VAL A 207 -9.64 -17.43 2.98
CA VAL A 207 -9.35 -17.12 4.38
C VAL A 207 -10.48 -17.50 5.33
N GLY A 208 -11.57 -18.10 4.81
CA GLY A 208 -12.61 -18.74 5.61
C GLY A 208 -13.05 -17.92 6.83
N GLU A 209 -13.13 -18.58 7.97
CA GLU A 209 -13.57 -17.98 9.25
C GLU A 209 -12.65 -16.89 9.79
N LEU A 210 -11.45 -16.68 9.24
CA LEU A 210 -10.49 -15.68 9.75
C LEU A 210 -11.09 -14.27 9.77
N LEU A 211 -11.96 -13.97 8.80
CA LEU A 211 -12.64 -12.68 8.68
C LEU A 211 -14.05 -12.67 9.28
N ASN A 212 -14.51 -13.79 9.85
CA ASN A 212 -15.78 -13.85 10.56
C ASN A 212 -15.71 -12.99 11.83
N GLY A 213 -16.73 -12.17 12.04
CA GLY A 213 -16.79 -11.16 13.10
C GLY A 213 -16.33 -9.77 12.65
N TYR A 214 -15.58 -9.67 11.54
CA TYR A 214 -15.09 -8.39 11.03
C TYR A 214 -15.89 -7.88 9.84
N LEU A 215 -16.44 -8.80 9.04
CA LEU A 215 -17.37 -8.44 7.96
C LEU A 215 -18.80 -8.24 8.52
N PRO A 216 -19.56 -7.25 8.03
CA PRO A 216 -20.87 -6.88 8.58
C PRO A 216 -21.92 -8.02 8.54
N TYR A 217 -21.74 -9.02 7.69
CA TYR A 217 -22.69 -10.15 7.54
C TYR A 217 -22.43 -11.28 8.54
N SER A 218 -21.29 -11.26 9.22
CA SER A 218 -20.93 -12.30 10.20
C SER A 218 -21.78 -12.29 11.47
N THR A 219 -22.41 -11.17 11.81
CA THR A 219 -23.37 -11.08 12.93
C THR A 219 -24.67 -11.85 12.65
N VAL A 220 -25.05 -12.01 11.38
CA VAL A 220 -26.25 -12.74 10.98
C VAL A 220 -26.03 -14.25 11.12
N ILE A 221 -24.85 -14.74 10.74
CA ILE A 221 -24.48 -16.16 10.80
C ILE A 221 -24.42 -16.67 12.24
N ASN A 222 -23.78 -15.91 13.14
CA ASN A 222 -23.68 -16.25 14.56
C ASN A 222 -25.05 -16.33 15.27
N THR A 223 -26.07 -15.67 14.72
CA THR A 223 -27.43 -15.73 15.25
C THR A 223 -28.14 -16.98 14.72
N ALA A 224 -28.00 -17.30 13.44
CA ALA A 224 -28.61 -18.48 12.82
C ALA A 224 -28.06 -19.83 13.34
N GLN A 225 -26.75 -19.93 13.60
CA GLN A 225 -26.13 -21.15 14.15
C GLN A 225 -26.40 -21.37 15.65
N LYS A 226 -26.82 -20.33 16.40
CA LYS A 226 -27.23 -20.48 17.80
C LYS A 226 -28.67 -20.98 17.96
N GLU A 227 -29.45 -20.94 16.90
CA GLU A 227 -30.87 -21.35 16.90
C GLU A 227 -31.09 -22.74 16.27
N SER A 228 -30.03 -23.43 15.84
CA SER A 228 -30.04 -24.81 15.33
C SER A 228 -29.49 -25.81 16.33
#